data_AF-H1PMF4-F1
#
_entry.id   AF-H1PMF4-F1
#
_cell.length_a   1.000
_cell.length_b   1.000
_cell.length_c   1.000
_cell.angle_alpha   90.00
_cell.angle_beta   90.00
_cell.angle_gamma   90.00
#
_symmetry.space_group_name_H-M   'P 1'
#
loop_
_entity.id
_entity.type
_entity.pdbx_description
1 polymer ?
#
loop_
_entity_poly.entity_id
_entity_poly.type
_entity_poly.pdbx_seq_one_letter_code
_entity_poly.pdbx_strand_id
1 'polypeptide(L)'
;MIWNEPDKAKEWRENFSKKANEYLARNNIQKRIDPRTFEKQGREELPQIHLGTSSYQMEKKGIQTERGNQNRKIIALNLEFKKLKAELSKLTSWIGSLLGSLQVKYGEYKQEKKEEYENKAELFNLYEYISIYYDLQGEKARKLNPYVCNKKIGADLRRFSKARIYLKDNNLKTIADLQEKISTLQSQNKKSSQDIKAKTARIESLNKCFAYADIIKDNKQVFEEWNSKSLFKDSFYNSHKDEIDKYKRARAILEKITGSSAIKIKDWKKEIQSLESEISKLNRQSQSIKEEYENINHIKYAVKTVNDDYGIDLSIEIDKAIKRGEKPSVVAQIKKYQEQQEAYEKRKEKTKDYYRNEER
;
A
#
# COMPACT_ATOMS: atom_id res chain seq x y z
N MET A 1 23.75 -1.15 41.91
CA MET A 1 23.03 -1.45 40.65
C MET A 1 23.35 -0.36 39.65
N ILE A 2 23.87 -0.73 38.47
CA ILE A 2 24.38 0.22 37.48
C ILE A 2 23.23 0.65 36.57
N TRP A 3 22.81 1.91 36.65
CA TRP A 3 21.72 2.48 35.82
C TRP A 3 22.01 2.38 34.30
N ASN A 4 23.27 2.24 33.89
CA ASN A 4 23.74 2.27 32.50
C ASN A 4 23.71 0.92 31.74
N GLU A 5 22.97 -0.10 32.20
CA GLU A 5 22.90 -1.36 31.46
C GLU A 5 21.95 -1.27 30.25
N PRO A 6 22.34 -1.72 29.04
CA PRO A 6 21.51 -1.61 27.84
C PRO A 6 20.12 -2.26 27.97
N ASP A 7 20.02 -3.35 28.74
CA ASP A 7 18.77 -4.07 28.98
C ASP A 7 17.79 -3.28 29.85
N LYS A 8 18.28 -2.36 30.70
CA LYS A 8 17.45 -1.49 31.55
C LYS A 8 16.68 -0.46 30.74
N ALA A 9 17.22 -0.01 29.60
CA ALA A 9 16.52 0.93 28.73
C ALA A 9 15.21 0.35 28.16
N LYS A 10 15.16 -0.97 27.93
CA LYS A 10 13.93 -1.66 27.49
C LYS A 10 12.91 -1.71 28.62
N GLU A 11 13.35 -2.13 29.82
CA GLU A 11 12.52 -2.19 31.03
C GLU A 11 11.90 -0.81 31.35
N TRP A 12 12.69 0.27 31.26
CA TRP A 12 12.18 1.62 31.52
C TRP A 12 11.16 2.09 30.49
N ARG A 13 11.37 1.80 29.19
CA ARG A 13 10.39 2.14 28.14
C ARG A 13 9.08 1.37 28.34
N GLU A 14 9.16 0.12 28.77
CA GLU A 14 7.99 -0.70 29.09
C GLU A 14 7.24 -0.13 30.31
N ASN A 15 7.94 0.14 31.41
CA ASN A 15 7.35 0.73 32.61
C ASN A 15 6.74 2.12 32.35
N PHE A 16 7.44 2.97 31.61
CA PHE A 16 6.92 4.28 31.19
C PHE A 16 5.66 4.14 30.34
N SER A 17 5.68 3.28 29.31
CA SER A 17 4.53 3.13 28.42
C SER A 17 3.31 2.58 29.16
N LYS A 18 3.49 1.63 30.09
CA LYS A 18 2.44 1.14 30.99
C LYS A 18 1.83 2.30 31.77
N LYS A 19 2.66 3.08 32.47
CA LYS A 19 2.18 4.17 33.31
C LYS A 19 1.49 5.27 32.51
N ALA A 20 2.07 5.67 31.39
CA ALA A 20 1.48 6.68 30.51
C ALA A 20 0.14 6.20 29.92
N ASN A 21 0.03 4.94 29.51
CA ASN A 21 -1.23 4.37 29.01
C ASN A 21 -2.33 4.30 30.08
N GLU A 22 -2.00 4.06 31.36
CA GLU A 22 -2.95 4.18 32.47
C GLU A 22 -3.57 5.58 32.53
N TYR A 23 -2.74 6.63 32.44
CA TYR A 23 -3.22 8.00 32.42
C TYR A 23 -4.03 8.33 31.16
N LEU A 24 -3.61 7.87 29.98
CA LEU A 24 -4.39 8.05 28.74
C LEU A 24 -5.77 7.40 28.86
N ALA A 25 -5.86 6.20 29.43
CA ALA A 25 -7.13 5.50 29.67
C ALA A 25 -8.02 6.25 30.67
N ARG A 26 -7.46 6.71 31.81
CA ARG A 26 -8.19 7.50 32.83
C ARG A 26 -8.76 8.80 32.28
N ASN A 27 -8.13 9.38 31.26
CA ASN A 27 -8.57 10.61 30.61
C ASN A 27 -9.40 10.35 29.33
N ASN A 28 -9.87 9.12 29.09
CA ASN A 28 -10.66 8.75 27.91
C ASN A 28 -9.97 9.05 26.57
N ILE A 29 -8.63 9.10 26.54
CA ILE A 29 -7.86 9.29 25.32
C ILE A 29 -7.62 7.91 24.70
N GLN A 30 -8.05 7.71 23.45
CA GLN A 30 -7.93 6.40 22.76
C GLN A 30 -6.49 6.06 22.31
N LYS A 31 -5.60 7.05 22.22
CA LYS A 31 -4.20 6.82 21.82
C LYS A 31 -3.48 5.92 22.83
N ARG A 32 -2.58 5.06 22.36
CA ARG A 32 -1.73 4.21 23.20
C ARG A 32 -0.28 4.31 22.75
N ILE A 33 0.62 4.30 23.73
CA ILE A 33 2.06 4.28 23.54
C ILE A 33 2.50 2.82 23.51
N ASP A 34 3.09 2.38 22.41
CA ASP A 34 3.75 1.08 22.29
C ASP A 34 5.27 1.31 22.31
N PRO A 35 6.00 0.74 23.28
CA PRO A 35 7.44 0.97 23.45
C PRO A 35 8.30 0.25 22.41
N ARG A 36 7.71 -0.69 21.65
CA ARG A 36 8.41 -1.44 20.60
C ARG A 36 8.70 -0.53 19.41
N THR A 37 9.76 -0.83 18.65
CA THR A 37 9.99 -0.17 17.36
C THR A 37 8.86 -0.47 16.39
N PHE A 38 8.63 0.40 15.40
CA PHE A 38 7.62 0.17 14.36
C PHE A 38 7.79 -1.19 13.68
N GLU A 39 9.04 -1.61 13.45
CA GLU A 39 9.34 -2.95 12.93
C GLU A 39 8.80 -4.08 13.83
N LYS A 40 9.06 -4.03 15.15
CA LYS A 40 8.52 -5.01 16.11
C LYS A 40 7.00 -4.94 16.29
N GLN A 41 6.38 -3.83 15.88
CA GLN A 41 4.92 -3.68 15.80
C GLN A 41 4.34 -4.20 14.47
N GLY A 42 5.18 -4.64 13.52
CA GLY A 42 4.74 -4.99 12.16
C GLY A 42 4.33 -3.79 11.32
N ARG A 43 4.75 -2.57 11.70
CA ARG A 43 4.44 -1.33 10.98
C ARG A 43 5.47 -1.05 9.90
N GLU A 44 4.94 -0.86 8.69
CA GLU A 44 5.71 -0.52 7.49
C GLU A 44 5.94 1.00 7.35
N GLU A 45 5.20 1.80 8.13
CA GLU A 45 5.32 3.26 8.14
C GLU A 45 6.73 3.74 8.53
N LEU A 46 7.12 4.88 7.97
CA LEU A 46 8.32 5.61 8.34
C LEU A 46 8.10 6.32 9.68
N PRO A 47 9.02 6.19 10.65
CA PRO A 47 8.95 6.98 11.87
C PRO A 47 9.24 8.45 11.58
N GLN A 48 8.59 9.35 12.32
CA GLN A 48 8.89 10.77 12.29
C GLN A 48 10.14 11.09 13.12
N ILE A 49 10.79 12.21 12.79
CA ILE A 49 11.95 12.72 13.50
C ILE A 49 11.49 13.58 14.69
N HIS A 50 12.12 13.41 15.84
CA HIS A 50 11.88 14.29 16.98
C HIS A 50 12.31 15.72 16.67
N LEU A 51 11.36 16.67 16.73
CA LEU A 51 11.61 18.07 16.37
C LEU A 51 12.66 18.74 17.27
N GLY A 52 12.64 18.44 18.57
CA GLY A 52 13.35 19.19 19.59
C GLY A 52 12.61 20.47 20.01
N THR A 53 12.92 20.99 21.19
CA THR A 53 12.17 22.09 21.82
C THR A 53 12.10 23.35 20.96
N SER A 54 13.24 23.80 20.42
CA SER A 54 13.30 25.01 19.58
C SER A 54 12.47 24.87 18.30
N SER A 55 12.68 23.80 17.53
CA SER A 55 11.91 23.55 16.31
C SER A 55 10.42 23.42 16.58
N TYR A 56 10.04 22.75 17.68
CA TYR A 56 8.64 22.63 18.08
C TYR A 56 8.00 23.99 18.39
N GLN A 57 8.70 24.86 19.12
CA GLN A 57 8.21 26.21 19.41
C GLN A 57 8.06 27.07 18.15
N MET A 58 8.98 26.97 17.19
CA MET A 58 8.87 27.66 15.90
C MET A 58 7.67 27.16 15.09
N GLU A 59 7.49 25.84 14.98
CA GLU A 59 6.34 25.24 14.28
C GLU A 59 5.01 25.63 14.95
N LYS A 60 4.96 25.71 16.28
CA LYS A 60 3.78 26.19 17.02
C LYS A 60 3.43 27.64 16.69
N LYS A 61 4.42 28.46 16.33
CA LYS A 61 4.24 29.85 15.85
C LYS A 61 3.97 29.93 14.34
N GLY A 62 3.80 28.81 13.65
CA GLY A 62 3.59 28.75 12.20
C GLY A 62 4.86 28.93 11.36
N ILE A 63 6.04 28.98 11.98
CA ILE A 63 7.32 29.08 11.28
C ILE A 63 7.77 27.67 10.91
N GLN A 64 7.86 27.40 9.60
CA GLN A 64 8.30 26.11 9.11
C GLN A 64 9.79 25.88 9.39
N THR A 65 10.10 24.69 9.88
CA THR A 65 11.43 24.22 10.20
C THR A 65 11.83 23.09 9.28
N GLU A 66 13.13 22.86 9.10
CA GLU A 66 13.63 21.77 8.27
C GLU A 66 13.12 20.40 8.76
N ARG A 67 13.20 20.13 10.07
CA ARG A 67 12.68 18.88 10.65
C ARG A 67 11.16 18.76 10.54
N GLY A 68 10.42 19.85 10.68
CA GLY A 68 8.97 19.86 10.47
C GLY A 68 8.59 19.58 9.02
N ASN A 69 9.33 20.14 8.06
CA ASN A 69 9.16 19.85 6.64
C ASN A 69 9.43 18.38 6.32
N GLN A 70 10.48 17.79 6.91
CA GLN A 70 10.76 16.36 6.79
C GLN A 70 9.63 15.50 7.37
N ASN A 71 9.10 15.85 8.54
CA ASN A 71 7.97 15.13 9.13
C ASN A 71 6.69 15.25 8.30
N ARG A 72 6.40 16.42 7.71
CA ARG A 72 5.29 16.60 6.77
C ARG A 72 5.41 15.67 5.56
N LYS A 73 6.61 15.57 4.96
CA LYS A 73 6.90 14.63 3.86
C LYS A 73 6.69 13.18 4.29
N ILE A 74 7.20 12.78 5.46
CA ILE A 74 7.01 11.44 6.03
C ILE A 74 5.53 11.10 6.23
N ILE A 75 4.75 12.05 6.75
CA ILE A 75 3.30 11.89 6.96
C ILE A 75 2.59 11.67 5.62
N ALA A 76 2.89 12.49 4.62
CA ALA A 76 2.31 12.37 3.29
C ALA A 76 2.63 11.00 2.66
N LEU A 77 3.89 10.57 2.70
CA LEU A 77 4.32 9.27 2.18
C LEU A 77 3.61 8.10 2.89
N ASN A 78 3.53 8.13 4.23
CA ASN A 78 2.85 7.08 5.00
C ASN A 78 1.34 7.02 4.65
N LEU A 79 0.71 8.18 4.46
CA LEU A 79 -0.70 8.26 4.08
C LEU A 79 -0.94 7.65 2.70
N GLU A 80 -0.13 8.02 1.71
CA GLU A 80 -0.21 7.48 0.36
C GLU A 80 0.03 5.97 0.33
N PHE A 81 1.08 5.51 1.01
CA PHE A 81 1.38 4.08 1.12
C PHE A 81 0.22 3.29 1.74
N LYS A 82 -0.33 3.78 2.86
CA LYS A 82 -1.46 3.13 3.54
C LYS A 82 -2.70 3.09 2.66
N LYS A 83 -2.98 4.18 1.94
CA LYS A 83 -4.10 4.25 1.00
C LYS A 83 -3.94 3.22 -0.12
N LEU A 84 -2.79 3.23 -0.79
CA LEU A 84 -2.51 2.32 -1.90
C LEU A 84 -2.51 0.85 -1.45
N LYS A 85 -1.97 0.54 -0.27
CA LYS A 85 -2.04 -0.79 0.33
C LYS A 85 -3.48 -1.24 0.55
N ALA A 86 -4.33 -0.38 1.12
CA ALA A 86 -5.74 -0.70 1.34
C ALA A 86 -6.50 -0.88 0.02
N GLU A 87 -6.20 -0.06 -0.98
CA GLU A 87 -6.75 -0.15 -2.33
C GLU A 87 -6.39 -1.47 -3.02
N LEU A 88 -5.13 -1.89 -2.97
CA LEU A 88 -4.68 -3.20 -3.48
C LEU A 88 -5.35 -4.35 -2.72
N SER A 89 -5.47 -4.29 -1.38
CA SER A 89 -6.18 -5.30 -0.60
C SER A 89 -7.66 -5.42 -1.00
N LYS A 90 -8.34 -4.31 -1.29
CA LYS A 90 -9.72 -4.32 -1.80
C LYS A 90 -9.85 -4.99 -3.16
N LEU A 91 -8.82 -4.95 -4.01
CA LEU A 91 -8.81 -5.70 -5.27
C LEU A 91 -8.62 -7.19 -5.02
N THR A 92 -7.69 -7.57 -4.15
CA THR A 92 -7.48 -8.97 -3.76
C THR A 92 -8.76 -9.60 -3.20
N SER A 93 -9.44 -8.93 -2.26
CA SER A 93 -10.71 -9.42 -1.71
C SER A 93 -11.79 -9.54 -2.77
N TRP A 94 -11.87 -8.57 -3.70
CA TRP A 94 -12.81 -8.63 -4.81
C TRP A 94 -12.54 -9.83 -5.74
N ILE A 95 -11.28 -10.08 -6.12
CA ILE A 95 -10.93 -11.26 -6.93
C ILE A 95 -11.28 -12.55 -6.20
N GLY A 96 -10.95 -12.65 -4.91
CA GLY A 96 -11.29 -13.84 -4.11
C GLY A 96 -12.80 -14.10 -4.08
N SER A 97 -13.60 -13.04 -3.87
CA SER A 97 -15.07 -13.13 -3.93
C SER A 97 -15.57 -13.53 -5.32
N LEU A 98 -14.99 -12.96 -6.37
CA LEU A 98 -15.35 -13.28 -7.75
C LEU A 98 -15.05 -14.75 -8.04
N LEU A 99 -13.84 -15.23 -7.75
CA LEU A 99 -13.46 -16.63 -7.94
C LEU A 99 -14.36 -17.59 -7.14
N GLY A 100 -14.72 -17.24 -5.91
CA GLY A 100 -15.67 -18.02 -5.10
C GLY A 100 -17.05 -18.12 -5.77
N SER A 101 -17.61 -17.00 -6.21
CA SER A 101 -18.90 -16.98 -6.91
C SER A 101 -18.90 -17.81 -8.20
N LEU A 102 -17.79 -17.75 -8.96
CA LEU A 102 -17.62 -18.50 -10.19
C LEU A 102 -17.47 -20.00 -9.93
N GLN A 103 -16.77 -20.38 -8.85
CA GLN A 103 -16.59 -21.78 -8.48
C GLN A 103 -17.91 -22.45 -8.06
N VAL A 104 -18.76 -21.75 -7.32
CA VAL A 104 -20.11 -22.24 -6.95
C VAL A 104 -20.94 -22.49 -8.20
N LYS A 105 -21.05 -21.49 -9.09
CA LYS A 105 -21.79 -21.59 -10.36
C LYS A 105 -21.29 -22.72 -11.26
N TYR A 106 -19.98 -22.92 -11.34
CA TYR A 106 -19.39 -24.03 -12.10
C TYR A 106 -19.72 -25.40 -11.48
N GLY A 107 -19.74 -25.50 -10.14
CA GLY A 107 -20.12 -26.72 -9.44
C GLY A 107 -21.58 -27.12 -9.68
N GLU A 108 -22.49 -26.14 -9.61
CA GLU A 108 -23.91 -26.32 -9.94
C GLU A 108 -24.10 -26.85 -11.37
N TYR A 109 -23.40 -26.26 -12.34
CA TYR A 109 -23.47 -26.66 -13.75
C TYR A 109 -22.90 -28.06 -14.04
N LYS A 110 -21.78 -28.42 -13.37
CA LYS A 110 -21.13 -29.73 -13.55
C LYS A 110 -21.93 -30.90 -12.96
N GLN A 111 -22.77 -30.64 -11.96
CA GLN A 111 -23.63 -31.67 -11.35
C GLN A 111 -24.78 -32.11 -12.27
N GLU A 112 -25.17 -31.27 -13.23
CA GLU A 112 -26.29 -31.54 -14.15
C GLU A 112 -25.90 -32.21 -15.47
N LYS A 113 -24.62 -32.20 -15.88
CA LYS A 113 -24.16 -32.87 -17.12
C LYS A 113 -22.78 -33.53 -16.98
N LYS A 114 -22.73 -34.87 -17.17
CA LYS A 114 -21.48 -35.64 -17.31
C LYS A 114 -20.80 -35.28 -18.65
N GLU A 115 -19.62 -34.68 -18.50
CA GLU A 115 -18.52 -34.51 -19.47
C GLU A 115 -18.76 -33.60 -20.69
N GLU A 116 -17.98 -32.52 -20.78
CA GLU A 116 -16.95 -32.30 -21.83
C GLU A 116 -16.53 -30.81 -21.89
N TYR A 117 -15.88 -30.26 -20.86
CA TYR A 117 -15.13 -28.99 -20.93
C TYR A 117 -14.05 -28.98 -19.84
N GLU A 118 -12.80 -29.27 -20.23
CA GLU A 118 -11.69 -29.36 -19.26
C GLU A 118 -11.08 -28.01 -18.87
N ASN A 119 -11.44 -26.89 -19.54
CA ASN A 119 -10.68 -25.66 -19.38
C ASN A 119 -11.47 -24.51 -18.73
N LYS A 120 -11.32 -24.38 -17.41
CA LYS A 120 -11.86 -23.30 -16.55
C LYS A 120 -11.43 -21.88 -17.01
N ALA A 121 -10.39 -21.76 -17.82
CA ALA A 121 -9.78 -20.48 -18.21
C ALA A 121 -10.51 -19.74 -19.35
N GLU A 122 -11.20 -20.45 -20.25
CA GLU A 122 -11.84 -19.85 -21.43
C GLU A 122 -13.14 -19.09 -21.11
N LEU A 123 -13.82 -19.48 -20.01
CA LEU A 123 -15.07 -18.87 -19.55
C LEU A 123 -14.92 -17.43 -19.02
N PHE A 124 -13.69 -16.97 -18.75
CA PHE A 124 -13.44 -15.73 -18.00
C PHE A 124 -12.41 -14.83 -18.67
N ASN A 125 -12.63 -14.60 -19.97
CA ASN A 125 -11.81 -13.70 -20.75
C ASN A 125 -12.14 -12.23 -20.42
N LEU A 126 -11.20 -11.53 -19.77
CA LEU A 126 -11.32 -10.10 -19.45
C LEU A 126 -11.58 -9.26 -20.70
N TYR A 127 -11.17 -9.73 -21.88
CA TYR A 127 -11.45 -9.05 -23.13
C TYR A 127 -12.93 -8.99 -23.46
N GLU A 128 -13.65 -10.06 -23.23
CA GLU A 128 -15.07 -10.10 -23.51
C GLU A 128 -15.85 -9.26 -22.50
N TYR A 129 -15.50 -9.34 -21.22
CA TYR A 129 -16.09 -8.49 -20.17
C TYR A 129 -15.99 -7.00 -20.47
N ILE A 130 -14.82 -6.55 -20.94
CA ILE A 130 -14.62 -5.13 -21.28
C ILE A 130 -15.44 -4.73 -22.51
N SER A 131 -15.57 -5.61 -23.52
CA SER A 131 -16.42 -5.35 -24.69
C SER A 131 -17.89 -5.30 -24.34
N ILE A 132 -18.39 -6.29 -23.59
CA ILE A 132 -19.78 -6.36 -23.14
C ILE A 132 -20.13 -5.14 -22.28
N TYR A 133 -19.25 -4.76 -21.35
CA TYR A 133 -19.42 -3.54 -20.57
C TYR A 133 -19.55 -2.29 -21.45
N TYR A 134 -18.73 -2.17 -22.49
CA TYR A 134 -18.78 -1.02 -23.41
C TYR A 134 -20.10 -0.96 -24.16
N ASP A 135 -20.60 -2.11 -24.65
CA ASP A 135 -21.89 -2.20 -25.34
C ASP A 135 -23.05 -1.80 -24.41
N LEU A 136 -23.06 -2.30 -23.17
CA LEU A 136 -24.02 -1.89 -22.13
C LEU A 136 -24.00 -0.38 -21.87
N GLN A 137 -22.82 0.23 -21.81
CA GLN A 137 -22.71 1.68 -21.65
C GLN A 137 -23.25 2.43 -22.87
N GLY A 138 -23.06 1.88 -24.08
CA GLY A 138 -23.63 2.40 -25.32
C GLY A 138 -25.15 2.39 -25.31
N GLU A 139 -25.77 1.29 -24.89
CA GLU A 139 -27.22 1.20 -24.73
C GLU A 139 -27.77 2.20 -23.72
N LYS A 140 -27.09 2.34 -22.57
CA LYS A 140 -27.43 3.36 -21.56
C LYS A 140 -27.29 4.78 -22.13
N ALA A 141 -26.28 5.04 -22.96
CA ALA A 141 -26.08 6.35 -23.58
C ALA A 141 -27.17 6.71 -24.59
N ARG A 142 -27.65 5.75 -25.38
CA ARG A 142 -28.73 5.96 -26.39
C ARG A 142 -30.06 6.41 -25.77
N LYS A 143 -30.28 6.12 -24.48
CA LYS A 143 -31.47 6.57 -23.72
C LYS A 143 -31.37 8.02 -23.25
N LEU A 144 -30.23 8.69 -23.43
CA LEU A 144 -29.99 10.07 -23.01
C LEU A 144 -30.29 11.05 -24.14
N ASN A 145 -30.41 12.34 -23.80
CA ASN A 145 -30.51 13.39 -24.82
C ASN A 145 -29.26 13.45 -25.72
N PRO A 146 -29.36 13.99 -26.96
CA PRO A 146 -28.28 13.90 -27.95
C PRO A 146 -26.94 14.49 -27.50
N TYR A 147 -26.96 15.63 -26.79
CA TYR A 147 -25.74 16.29 -26.32
C TYR A 147 -25.01 15.45 -25.24
N VAL A 148 -25.77 14.97 -24.25
CA VAL A 148 -25.22 14.14 -23.17
C VAL A 148 -24.79 12.77 -23.70
N CYS A 149 -25.55 12.20 -24.63
CA CYS A 149 -25.23 10.95 -25.33
C CYS A 149 -23.86 11.03 -26.01
N ASN A 150 -23.61 12.03 -26.85
CA ASN A 150 -22.34 12.22 -27.56
C ASN A 150 -21.15 12.36 -26.59
N LYS A 151 -21.32 13.15 -25.52
CA LYS A 151 -20.28 13.31 -24.50
C LYS A 151 -19.97 11.99 -23.78
N LYS A 152 -21.01 11.22 -23.44
CA LYS A 152 -20.89 9.91 -22.77
C LYS A 152 -20.20 8.88 -23.67
N ILE A 153 -20.63 8.73 -24.92
CA ILE A 153 -20.03 7.81 -25.89
C ILE A 153 -18.52 8.08 -26.04
N GLY A 154 -18.13 9.34 -26.22
CA GLY A 154 -16.70 9.69 -26.33
C GLY A 154 -15.89 9.37 -25.06
N ALA A 155 -16.48 9.56 -23.88
CA ALA A 155 -15.82 9.22 -22.61
C ALA A 155 -15.69 7.70 -22.41
N ASP A 156 -16.74 6.95 -22.73
CA ASP A 156 -16.76 5.50 -22.58
C ASP A 156 -15.87 4.81 -23.61
N LEU A 157 -15.75 5.34 -24.84
CA LEU A 157 -14.79 4.86 -25.84
C LEU A 157 -13.34 5.02 -25.35
N ARG A 158 -13.00 6.17 -24.76
CA ARG A 158 -11.66 6.39 -24.18
C ARG A 158 -11.37 5.40 -23.05
N ARG A 159 -12.36 5.15 -22.18
CA ARG A 159 -12.23 4.16 -21.08
C ARG A 159 -12.06 2.74 -21.59
N PHE A 160 -12.88 2.34 -22.57
CA PHE A 160 -12.78 1.04 -23.23
C PHE A 160 -11.41 0.83 -23.88
N SER A 161 -10.97 1.81 -24.69
CA SER A 161 -9.64 1.77 -25.33
C SER A 161 -8.51 1.69 -24.30
N LYS A 162 -8.57 2.49 -23.23
CA LYS A 162 -7.59 2.46 -22.15
C LYS A 162 -7.53 1.08 -21.47
N ALA A 163 -8.69 0.48 -21.14
CA ALA A 163 -8.76 -0.85 -20.57
C ALA A 163 -8.20 -1.92 -21.51
N ARG A 164 -8.54 -1.84 -22.81
CA ARG A 164 -8.05 -2.75 -23.86
C ARG A 164 -6.54 -2.71 -23.99
N ILE A 165 -5.96 -1.52 -24.07
CA ILE A 165 -4.52 -1.30 -24.16
C ILE A 165 -3.84 -1.82 -22.90
N TYR A 166 -4.36 -1.48 -21.72
CA TYR A 166 -3.79 -1.94 -20.45
C TYR A 166 -3.75 -3.47 -20.34
N LEU A 167 -4.85 -4.15 -20.69
CA LEU A 167 -4.91 -5.61 -20.71
C LEU A 167 -3.93 -6.21 -21.72
N LYS A 168 -3.72 -5.57 -22.87
CA LYS A 168 -2.79 -6.03 -23.91
C LYS A 168 -1.34 -5.87 -23.47
N ASP A 169 -0.96 -4.68 -23.03
CA ASP A 169 0.41 -4.34 -22.67
C ASP A 169 0.92 -5.16 -21.47
N ASN A 170 -0.01 -5.59 -20.60
CA ASN A 170 0.29 -6.42 -19.44
C ASN A 170 -0.03 -7.91 -19.65
N ASN A 171 -0.43 -8.34 -20.85
CA ASN A 171 -0.81 -9.72 -21.17
C ASN A 171 -1.86 -10.32 -20.21
N LEU A 172 -2.86 -9.53 -19.82
CA LEU A 172 -3.90 -9.90 -18.87
C LEU A 172 -5.13 -10.43 -19.62
N LYS A 173 -5.25 -11.76 -19.76
CA LYS A 173 -6.37 -12.39 -20.48
C LYS A 173 -7.46 -12.86 -19.53
N THR A 174 -7.08 -13.32 -18.35
CA THR A 174 -7.97 -14.00 -17.39
C THR A 174 -7.97 -13.31 -16.02
N ILE A 175 -8.94 -13.68 -15.18
CA ILE A 175 -8.97 -13.25 -13.77
C ILE A 175 -7.71 -13.72 -13.01
N ALA A 176 -7.14 -14.87 -13.39
CA ALA A 176 -5.91 -15.38 -12.78
C ALA A 176 -4.70 -14.48 -13.10
N ASP A 177 -4.55 -14.05 -14.35
CA ASP A 177 -3.51 -13.10 -14.74
C ASP A 177 -3.65 -11.77 -13.96
N LEU A 178 -4.88 -11.31 -13.77
CA LEU A 178 -5.17 -10.11 -13.00
C LEU A 178 -4.82 -10.28 -11.51
N GLN A 179 -5.08 -11.46 -10.94
CA GLN A 179 -4.71 -11.81 -9.57
C GLN A 179 -3.19 -11.80 -9.38
N GLU A 180 -2.46 -12.43 -10.30
CA GLU A 180 -1.00 -12.44 -10.29
C GLU A 180 -0.46 -11.01 -10.36
N LYS A 181 -0.96 -10.20 -11.31
CA LYS A 181 -0.59 -8.79 -11.45
C LYS A 181 -0.80 -7.99 -10.17
N ILE A 182 -1.95 -8.12 -9.50
CA ILE A 182 -2.22 -7.45 -8.21
C ILE A 182 -1.22 -7.91 -7.15
N SER A 183 -0.90 -9.20 -7.09
CA SER A 183 0.07 -9.76 -6.14
C SER A 183 1.48 -9.21 -6.38
N THR A 184 1.87 -9.05 -7.65
CA THR A 184 3.11 -8.37 -8.04
C THR A 184 3.11 -6.92 -7.59
N LEU A 185 2.05 -6.16 -7.84
CA LEU A 185 1.94 -4.76 -7.43
C LEU A 185 2.01 -4.60 -5.90
N GLN A 186 1.39 -5.50 -5.14
CA GLN A 186 1.48 -5.53 -3.67
C GLN A 186 2.92 -5.76 -3.20
N SER A 187 3.60 -6.73 -3.81
CA SER A 187 4.98 -7.08 -3.49
C SER A 187 5.93 -5.93 -3.82
N GLN A 188 5.76 -5.29 -4.99
CA GLN A 188 6.52 -4.12 -5.40
C GLN A 188 6.29 -2.94 -4.45
N ASN A 189 5.03 -2.61 -4.13
CA ASN A 189 4.70 -1.50 -3.22
C ASN A 189 5.31 -1.72 -1.82
N LYS A 190 5.24 -2.96 -1.30
CA LYS A 190 5.87 -3.33 -0.02
C LYS A 190 7.39 -3.17 -0.07
N LYS A 191 8.04 -3.68 -1.12
CA LYS A 191 9.49 -3.57 -1.30
C LYS A 191 9.94 -2.12 -1.40
N SER A 192 9.27 -1.29 -2.21
CA SER A 192 9.57 0.14 -2.30
C SER A 192 9.47 0.84 -0.95
N SER A 193 8.44 0.54 -0.15
CA SER A 193 8.31 1.10 1.20
C SER A 193 9.46 0.68 2.13
N GLN A 194 9.90 -0.58 2.06
CA GLN A 194 11.02 -1.08 2.85
C GLN A 194 12.34 -0.42 2.43
N ASP A 195 12.58 -0.28 1.13
CA ASP A 195 13.77 0.37 0.58
C ASP A 195 13.82 1.85 0.96
N ILE A 196 12.70 2.58 0.84
CA ILE A 196 12.61 3.97 1.29
C ILE A 196 12.93 4.08 2.79
N LYS A 197 12.42 3.15 3.61
CA LYS A 197 12.68 3.12 5.06
C LYS A 197 14.15 2.91 5.38
N ALA A 198 14.80 1.94 4.75
CA ALA A 198 16.21 1.66 4.95
C ALA A 198 17.09 2.85 4.54
N LYS A 199 16.82 3.44 3.36
CA LYS A 199 17.56 4.61 2.85
C LYS A 199 17.36 5.84 3.74
N THR A 200 16.15 6.09 4.20
CA THR A 200 15.84 7.20 5.13
C THR A 200 16.59 7.03 6.45
N ALA A 201 16.62 5.83 7.02
CA ALA A 201 17.38 5.55 8.24
C ALA A 201 18.90 5.73 8.05
N ARG A 202 19.43 5.38 6.87
CA ARG A 202 20.83 5.62 6.53
C ARG A 202 21.14 7.12 6.43
N ILE A 203 20.29 7.89 5.73
CA ILE A 203 20.42 9.36 5.66
C ILE A 203 20.42 9.97 7.08
N GLU A 204 19.50 9.55 7.95
CA GLU A 204 19.45 10.04 9.34
C GLU A 204 20.76 9.74 10.10
N SER A 205 21.31 8.53 9.91
CA SER A 205 22.57 8.12 10.53
C SER A 205 23.75 8.96 10.03
N LEU A 206 23.83 9.21 8.71
CA LEU A 206 24.84 10.08 8.13
C LEU A 206 24.70 11.53 8.60
N ASN A 207 23.47 12.02 8.74
CA ASN A 207 23.23 13.36 9.27
C ASN A 207 23.73 13.54 10.71
N LYS A 208 23.63 12.49 11.55
CA LYS A 208 24.22 12.49 12.89
C LYS A 208 25.76 12.60 12.86
N CYS A 209 26.42 12.06 11.82
CA CYS A 209 27.87 12.14 11.69
C CYS A 209 28.37 13.58 11.56
N PHE A 210 27.61 14.52 10.97
CA PHE A 210 28.02 15.93 10.92
C PHE A 210 28.10 16.53 12.33
N ALA A 211 27.09 16.31 13.17
CA ALA A 211 27.09 16.78 14.55
C ALA A 211 28.25 16.17 15.36
N TYR A 212 28.55 14.88 15.18
CA TYR A 212 29.70 14.27 15.83
C TYR A 212 31.03 14.78 15.30
N ALA A 213 31.13 15.09 14.00
CA ALA A 213 32.32 15.69 13.42
C ALA A 213 32.59 17.08 14.01
N ASP A 214 31.55 17.89 14.24
CA ASP A 214 31.65 19.19 14.90
C ASP A 214 32.13 19.03 16.35
N ILE A 215 31.52 18.12 17.12
CA ILE A 215 31.96 17.82 18.50
C ILE A 215 33.43 17.38 18.53
N ILE A 216 33.85 16.52 17.60
CA ILE A 216 35.25 16.07 17.51
C ILE A 216 36.17 17.25 17.24
N LYS A 217 35.79 18.14 16.30
CA LYS A 217 36.56 19.34 15.96
C LYS A 217 36.70 20.27 17.17
N ASP A 218 35.60 20.57 17.86
CA ASP A 218 35.56 21.52 18.97
C ASP A 218 36.37 21.06 20.19
N ASN A 219 36.46 19.75 20.42
CA ASN A 219 37.14 19.17 21.58
C ASN A 219 38.53 18.59 21.24
N LYS A 220 38.97 18.73 19.97
CA LYS A 220 40.20 18.09 19.46
C LYS A 220 41.44 18.52 20.23
N GLN A 221 41.62 19.83 20.42
CA GLN A 221 42.83 20.39 21.01
C GLN A 221 43.00 19.92 22.47
N VAL A 222 41.93 20.00 23.27
CA VAL A 222 41.93 19.55 24.67
C VAL A 222 42.20 18.05 24.76
N PHE A 223 41.61 17.26 23.86
CA PHE A 223 41.87 15.82 23.80
C PHE A 223 43.33 15.50 23.44
N GLU A 224 43.89 16.17 22.43
CA GLU A 224 45.28 15.95 21.99
C GLU A 224 46.27 16.33 23.09
N GLU A 225 46.05 17.45 23.79
CA GLU A 225 46.85 17.88 24.94
C GLU A 225 46.78 16.86 26.08
N TRP A 226 45.59 16.40 26.46
CA TRP A 226 45.43 15.35 27.47
C TRP A 226 46.18 14.07 27.04
N ASN A 227 46.04 13.68 25.77
CA ASN A 227 46.61 12.45 25.27
C ASN A 227 48.14 12.48 25.27
N SER A 228 48.75 13.63 24.99
CA SER A 228 50.21 13.83 24.98
C SER A 228 50.84 14.00 26.36
N LYS A 229 50.06 14.32 27.41
CA LYS A 229 50.60 14.46 28.78
C LYS A 229 51.03 13.10 29.35
N SER A 230 52.22 13.10 29.95
CA SER A 230 52.76 12.03 30.80
C SER A 230 52.64 12.36 32.28
N LEU A 231 52.91 13.61 32.68
CA LEU A 231 52.76 14.13 34.04
C LEU A 231 51.40 14.83 34.23
N PHE A 232 50.82 14.69 35.43
CA PHE A 232 49.54 15.29 35.83
C PHE A 232 48.34 14.93 34.92
N LYS A 233 48.42 13.81 34.19
CA LYS A 233 47.41 13.41 33.20
C LYS A 233 46.01 13.24 33.79
N ASP A 234 45.91 12.66 34.99
CA ASP A 234 44.62 12.44 35.66
C ASP A 234 44.02 13.74 36.19
N SER A 235 44.85 14.65 36.70
CA SER A 235 44.40 15.99 37.13
C SER A 235 43.85 16.79 35.95
N PHE A 236 44.54 16.76 34.80
CA PHE A 236 44.06 17.37 33.56
C PHE A 236 42.77 16.71 33.06
N TYR A 237 42.70 15.38 33.08
CA TYR A 237 41.49 14.64 32.71
C TYR A 237 40.30 15.07 33.57
N ASN A 238 40.47 15.13 34.89
CA ASN A 238 39.38 15.49 35.79
C ASN A 238 38.91 16.94 35.58
N SER A 239 39.82 17.85 35.22
CA SER A 239 39.51 19.26 34.95
C SER A 239 38.81 19.48 33.61
N HIS A 240 39.05 18.60 32.63
CA HIS A 240 38.48 18.68 31.26
C HIS A 240 37.67 17.44 30.90
N LYS A 241 37.06 16.80 31.89
CA LYS A 241 36.44 15.49 31.76
C LYS A 241 35.35 15.49 30.71
N ASP A 242 34.51 16.53 30.71
CA ASP A 242 33.37 16.64 29.81
C ASP A 242 33.79 16.75 28.36
N GLU A 243 34.80 17.56 28.05
CA GLU A 243 35.35 17.76 26.70
C GLU A 243 35.99 16.47 26.18
N ILE A 244 36.83 15.84 27.00
CA ILE A 244 37.52 14.59 26.66
C ILE A 244 36.51 13.46 26.44
N ASP A 245 35.50 13.33 27.31
CA ASP A 245 34.48 12.28 27.20
C ASP A 245 33.52 12.55 26.04
N LYS A 246 33.20 13.81 25.72
CA LYS A 246 32.45 14.17 24.50
C LYS A 246 33.25 13.77 23.25
N TYR A 247 34.54 14.07 23.19
CA TYR A 247 35.40 13.68 22.08
C TYR A 247 35.44 12.15 21.89
N LYS A 248 35.73 11.40 22.98
CA LYS A 248 35.79 9.93 22.96
C LYS A 248 34.46 9.31 22.48
N ARG A 249 33.33 9.77 23.04
CA ARG A 249 31.99 9.27 22.65
C ARG A 249 31.67 9.59 21.19
N ALA A 250 31.94 10.82 20.75
CA ALA A 250 31.68 11.23 19.37
C ALA A 250 32.50 10.40 18.37
N ARG A 251 33.79 10.13 18.65
CA ARG A 251 34.63 9.23 17.84
C ARG A 251 34.05 7.82 17.76
N ALA A 252 33.72 7.22 18.91
CA ALA A 252 33.20 5.86 18.96
C ALA A 252 31.86 5.70 18.22
N ILE A 253 30.95 6.68 18.36
CA ILE A 253 29.66 6.65 17.66
C ILE A 253 29.85 6.88 16.16
N LEU A 254 30.71 7.81 15.76
CA LEU A 254 31.00 8.08 14.35
C LEU A 254 31.54 6.83 13.67
N GLU A 255 32.56 6.19 14.27
CA GLU A 255 33.14 4.94 13.75
C GLU A 255 32.11 3.82 13.66
N LYS A 256 31.21 3.70 14.65
CA LYS A 256 30.12 2.72 14.59
C LYS A 256 29.15 2.97 13.42
N ILE A 257 28.91 4.21 13.04
CA ILE A 257 27.98 4.57 11.94
C ILE A 257 28.66 4.42 10.57
N THR A 258 29.92 4.83 10.46
CA THR A 258 30.64 4.92 9.18
C THR A 258 31.50 3.71 8.89
N GLY A 259 31.83 2.89 9.90
CA GLY A 259 32.85 1.85 9.82
C GLY A 259 34.28 2.40 9.71
N SER A 260 34.47 3.71 9.94
CA SER A 260 35.76 4.37 9.77
C SER A 260 35.97 5.47 10.80
N SER A 261 37.16 5.52 11.37
CA SER A 261 37.59 6.61 12.25
C SER A 261 37.80 7.94 11.50
N ALA A 262 37.88 7.93 10.16
CA ALA A 262 38.12 9.11 9.35
C ALA A 262 36.85 9.96 9.16
N ILE A 263 36.99 11.28 9.31
CA ILE A 263 35.91 12.24 9.06
C ILE A 263 35.88 12.56 7.55
N LYS A 264 34.89 12.01 6.85
CA LYS A 264 34.74 12.11 5.39
C LYS A 264 33.48 12.88 4.99
N ILE A 265 33.39 14.15 5.40
CA ILE A 265 32.22 15.03 5.17
C ILE A 265 31.76 15.03 3.71
N LYS A 266 32.70 15.11 2.76
CA LYS A 266 32.38 15.14 1.32
C LYS A 266 31.73 13.83 0.85
N ASP A 267 32.18 12.69 1.36
CA ASP A 267 31.66 11.38 0.99
C ASP A 267 30.28 11.16 1.57
N TRP A 268 30.04 11.54 2.83
CA TRP A 268 28.71 11.46 3.44
C TRP A 268 27.68 12.31 2.71
N LYS A 269 28.06 13.54 2.30
CA LYS A 269 27.18 14.41 1.49
C LYS A 269 26.82 13.76 0.15
N LYS A 270 27.80 13.18 -0.54
CA LYS A 270 27.56 12.45 -1.80
C LYS A 270 26.63 11.24 -1.61
N GLU A 271 26.84 10.47 -0.54
CA GLU A 271 26.01 9.32 -0.22
C GLU A 271 24.56 9.74 0.06
N ILE A 272 24.35 10.79 0.87
CA ILE A 272 23.02 11.36 1.13
C ILE A 272 22.34 11.76 -0.17
N GLN A 273 23.01 12.52 -1.05
CA GLN A 273 22.44 12.94 -2.33
C GLN A 273 22.05 11.76 -3.23
N SER A 274 22.88 10.70 -3.26
CA SER A 274 22.55 9.47 -4.01
C SER A 274 21.29 8.80 -3.44
N LEU A 275 21.22 8.65 -2.11
CA LEU A 275 20.09 8.03 -1.43
C LEU A 275 18.79 8.84 -1.63
N GLU A 276 18.85 10.17 -1.60
CA GLU A 276 17.70 11.05 -1.88
C GLU A 276 17.20 10.91 -3.32
N SER A 277 18.12 10.78 -4.29
CA SER A 277 17.79 10.53 -5.69
C SER A 277 17.11 9.17 -5.87
N GLU A 278 17.61 8.13 -5.19
CA GLU A 278 17.00 6.80 -5.20
C GLU A 278 15.60 6.79 -4.55
N ILE A 279 15.41 7.46 -3.41
CA ILE A 279 14.08 7.62 -2.80
C ILE A 279 13.13 8.32 -3.77
N SER A 280 13.60 9.36 -4.47
CA SER A 280 12.78 10.06 -5.47
C SER A 280 12.35 9.13 -6.62
N LYS A 281 13.22 8.21 -7.07
CA LYS A 281 12.88 7.19 -8.06
C LYS A 281 11.84 6.19 -7.52
N LEU A 282 12.01 5.71 -6.29
CA LEU A 282 11.07 4.79 -5.65
C LEU A 282 9.67 5.43 -5.48
N ASN A 283 9.61 6.73 -5.16
CA ASN A 283 8.35 7.46 -5.09
C ASN A 283 7.64 7.55 -6.44
N ARG A 284 8.38 7.77 -7.54
CA ARG A 284 7.81 7.73 -8.90
C ARG A 284 7.29 6.35 -9.27
N GLN A 285 7.97 5.29 -8.86
CA GLN A 285 7.47 3.92 -9.03
C GLN A 285 6.16 3.69 -8.26
N SER A 286 6.05 4.19 -7.02
CA SER A 286 4.80 4.12 -6.25
C SER A 286 3.64 4.83 -6.96
N GLN A 287 3.92 5.97 -7.59
CA GLN A 287 2.93 6.68 -8.42
C GLN A 287 2.51 5.86 -9.65
N SER A 288 3.44 5.16 -10.31
CA SER A 288 3.10 4.24 -11.40
C SER A 288 2.24 3.07 -10.92
N ILE A 289 2.51 2.50 -9.74
CA ILE A 289 1.66 1.44 -9.14
C ILE A 289 0.24 1.95 -8.88
N LYS A 290 0.08 3.22 -8.50
CA LYS A 290 -1.25 3.85 -8.33
C LYS A 290 -2.00 3.95 -9.66
N GLU A 291 -1.32 4.29 -10.75
CA GLU A 291 -1.93 4.32 -12.08
C GLU A 291 -2.36 2.93 -12.55
N GLU A 292 -1.54 1.91 -12.29
CA GLU A 292 -1.86 0.50 -12.51
C GLU A 292 -3.10 0.09 -11.72
N TYR A 293 -3.18 0.46 -10.43
CA TYR A 293 -4.36 0.23 -9.59
C TYR A 293 -5.62 0.84 -10.21
N GLU A 294 -5.58 2.09 -10.67
CA GLU A 294 -6.76 2.74 -11.27
C GLU A 294 -7.24 2.02 -12.53
N ASN A 295 -6.33 1.52 -13.36
CA ASN A 295 -6.69 0.72 -14.54
C ASN A 295 -7.37 -0.59 -14.14
N ILE A 296 -6.83 -1.30 -13.15
CA ILE A 296 -7.42 -2.54 -12.63
C ILE A 296 -8.76 -2.27 -11.94
N ASN A 297 -8.89 -1.15 -11.22
CA ASN A 297 -10.13 -0.77 -10.57
C ASN A 297 -11.25 -0.48 -11.59
N HIS A 298 -10.89 0.08 -12.75
CA HIS A 298 -11.84 0.21 -13.86
C HIS A 298 -12.27 -1.14 -14.42
N ILE A 299 -11.35 -2.09 -14.61
CA ILE A 299 -11.68 -3.47 -15.02
C ILE A 299 -12.61 -4.12 -13.99
N LYS A 300 -12.32 -3.96 -12.70
CA LYS A 300 -13.20 -4.42 -11.61
C LYS A 300 -14.61 -3.86 -11.74
N TYR A 301 -14.74 -2.56 -12.00
CA TYR A 301 -16.05 -1.94 -12.17
C TYR A 301 -16.80 -2.48 -13.39
N ALA A 302 -16.10 -2.67 -14.51
CA ALA A 302 -16.68 -3.26 -15.72
C ALA A 302 -17.16 -4.69 -15.49
N VAL A 303 -16.33 -5.54 -14.89
CA VAL A 303 -16.69 -6.92 -14.51
C VAL A 303 -17.90 -6.94 -13.58
N LYS A 304 -17.90 -6.08 -12.54
CA LYS A 304 -19.04 -5.98 -11.63
C LYS A 304 -20.32 -5.58 -12.39
N THR A 305 -20.25 -4.56 -13.24
CA THR A 305 -21.42 -4.06 -13.99
C THR A 305 -21.98 -5.11 -14.94
N VAL A 306 -21.11 -5.83 -15.65
CA VAL A 306 -21.52 -6.95 -16.52
C VAL A 306 -22.17 -8.04 -15.69
N ASN A 307 -21.57 -8.40 -14.55
CA ASN A 307 -22.15 -9.41 -13.65
C ASN A 307 -23.50 -8.99 -13.06
N ASP A 308 -23.67 -7.72 -12.72
CA ASP A 308 -24.91 -7.18 -12.16
C ASP A 308 -26.01 -7.08 -13.24
N ASP A 309 -25.69 -6.56 -14.43
CA ASP A 309 -26.65 -6.37 -15.55
C ASP A 309 -27.06 -7.69 -16.21
N TYR A 310 -26.13 -8.66 -16.32
CA TYR A 310 -26.41 -9.99 -16.86
C TYR A 310 -26.64 -11.05 -15.78
N GLY A 311 -26.71 -10.63 -14.51
CA GLY A 311 -27.00 -11.46 -13.36
C GLY A 311 -26.12 -12.71 -13.18
N ILE A 312 -24.89 -12.78 -13.70
CA ILE A 312 -24.13 -14.04 -13.87
C ILE A 312 -25.09 -15.23 -14.14
N ASP A 313 -25.92 -15.08 -15.17
CA ASP A 313 -26.80 -16.13 -15.66
C ASP A 313 -26.71 -16.17 -17.20
N LEU A 314 -25.90 -17.11 -17.71
CA LEU A 314 -25.81 -17.76 -19.03
C LEU A 314 -26.11 -17.04 -20.36
N SER A 315 -26.57 -15.79 -20.40
CA SER A 315 -26.97 -15.05 -21.61
C SER A 315 -25.82 -14.83 -22.59
N ILE A 316 -24.60 -14.67 -22.08
CA ILE A 316 -23.37 -14.55 -22.88
C ILE A 316 -23.07 -15.86 -23.62
N GLU A 317 -23.42 -17.01 -23.06
CA GLU A 317 -23.17 -18.33 -23.65
C GLU A 317 -24.16 -18.63 -24.79
N ILE A 318 -25.40 -18.13 -24.71
CA ILE A 318 -26.44 -18.26 -25.75
C ILE A 318 -26.06 -17.47 -26.99
N ASP A 319 -25.65 -16.21 -26.81
CA ASP A 319 -25.28 -15.34 -27.93
C ASP A 319 -24.01 -15.83 -28.63
N LYS A 320 -23.08 -16.41 -27.87
CA LYS A 320 -21.91 -17.09 -28.42
C LYS A 320 -22.29 -18.39 -29.13
N ALA A 321 -23.18 -19.21 -28.57
CA ALA A 321 -23.63 -20.45 -29.19
C ALA A 321 -24.33 -20.24 -30.54
N ILE A 322 -25.19 -19.21 -30.62
CA ILE A 322 -25.87 -18.81 -31.85
C ILE A 322 -24.87 -18.28 -32.88
N LYS A 323 -23.88 -17.48 -32.45
CA LYS A 323 -22.82 -16.96 -33.35
C LYS A 323 -21.78 -18.01 -33.77
N ARG A 324 -21.60 -19.06 -32.97
CA ARG A 324 -20.71 -20.22 -33.25
C ARG A 324 -21.37 -21.28 -34.15
N GLY A 325 -22.66 -21.16 -34.45
CA GLY A 325 -23.40 -22.12 -35.28
C GLY A 325 -23.73 -23.43 -34.55
N GLU A 326 -23.84 -23.40 -33.22
CA GLU A 326 -24.16 -24.56 -32.42
C GLU A 326 -25.58 -25.10 -32.72
N LYS A 327 -25.78 -26.42 -32.59
CA LYS A 327 -27.00 -27.09 -33.06
C LYS A 327 -28.27 -26.52 -32.40
N PRO A 328 -29.41 -26.40 -33.13
CA PRO A 328 -30.66 -25.82 -32.61
C PRO A 328 -31.17 -26.44 -31.30
N SER A 329 -30.88 -27.72 -31.05
CA SER A 329 -31.28 -28.40 -29.80
C SER A 329 -30.53 -27.90 -28.57
N VAL A 330 -29.29 -27.42 -28.74
CA VAL A 330 -28.46 -26.86 -27.65
C VAL A 330 -28.97 -25.48 -27.28
N VAL A 331 -29.22 -24.63 -28.29
CA VAL A 331 -29.84 -23.31 -28.11
C VAL A 331 -31.24 -23.43 -27.47
N ALA A 332 -32.03 -24.42 -27.89
CA ALA A 332 -33.35 -24.69 -27.31
C ALA A 332 -33.30 -25.18 -25.85
N GLN A 333 -32.29 -25.99 -25.49
CA GLN A 333 -32.10 -26.44 -24.12
C GLN A 333 -31.68 -25.31 -23.18
N ILE A 334 -30.83 -24.40 -23.64
CA ILE A 334 -30.40 -23.24 -22.84
C ILE A 334 -31.58 -22.26 -22.66
N LYS A 335 -32.40 -22.03 -23.69
CA LYS A 335 -33.66 -21.26 -23.57
C LYS A 335 -34.63 -21.87 -22.55
N LYS A 336 -34.80 -23.19 -22.58
CA LYS A 336 -35.71 -23.90 -21.65
C LYS A 336 -35.26 -23.80 -20.19
N TYR A 337 -33.96 -23.69 -19.95
CA TYR A 337 -33.40 -23.47 -18.61
C TYR A 337 -33.65 -22.05 -18.11
N GLN A 338 -33.57 -21.03 -18.98
CA GLN A 338 -33.93 -19.65 -18.64
C GLN A 338 -35.42 -19.51 -18.27
N GLU A 339 -36.31 -20.16 -19.03
CA GLU A 339 -37.76 -20.14 -18.74
C GLU A 339 -38.09 -20.76 -17.37
N GLN A 340 -37.32 -21.76 -16.93
CA GLN A 340 -37.50 -22.41 -15.63
C GLN A 340 -36.99 -21.54 -14.47
N GLN A 341 -35.89 -20.80 -14.66
CA GLN A 341 -35.38 -19.85 -13.67
C GLN A 341 -36.30 -18.63 -13.51
N GLU A 342 -36.85 -18.09 -14.61
CA GLU A 342 -37.85 -17.01 -14.54
C GLU A 342 -39.14 -17.45 -13.83
N ALA A 343 -39.57 -18.70 -14.03
CA ALA A 343 -40.70 -19.27 -13.31
C ALA A 343 -40.40 -19.46 -11.81
N TYR A 344 -39.15 -19.78 -11.46
CA TYR A 344 -38.70 -19.93 -10.09
C TYR A 344 -38.59 -18.58 -9.36
N GLU A 345 -37.99 -17.55 -9.97
CA GLU A 345 -37.92 -16.21 -9.38
C GLU A 345 -39.31 -15.57 -9.26
N LYS A 346 -40.22 -15.75 -10.24
CA LYS A 346 -41.64 -15.34 -10.10
C LYS A 346 -42.35 -16.04 -8.95
N ARG A 347 -42.02 -17.30 -8.65
CA ARG A 347 -42.56 -18.02 -7.48
C ARG A 347 -42.00 -17.46 -6.17
N LYS A 348 -40.69 -17.22 -6.11
CA LYS A 348 -40.00 -16.65 -4.96
C LYS A 348 -40.45 -15.22 -4.65
N GLU A 349 -40.75 -14.41 -5.66
CA GLU A 349 -41.27 -13.06 -5.51
C GLU A 349 -42.73 -13.07 -5.02
N LYS A 350 -43.56 -13.98 -5.53
CA LYS A 350 -44.91 -14.26 -4.97
C LYS A 350 -44.86 -14.76 -3.53
N THR A 351 -43.89 -15.58 -3.17
CA THR A 351 -43.68 -16.05 -1.79
C THR A 351 -43.26 -14.89 -0.88
N LYS A 352 -42.42 -13.97 -1.36
CA LYS A 352 -42.05 -12.75 -0.61
C LYS A 352 -43.23 -11.82 -0.40
N ASP A 353 -44.08 -11.62 -1.42
CA ASP A 353 -45.29 -10.81 -1.30
C ASP A 353 -46.35 -11.46 -0.39
N TYR A 354 -46.43 -12.79 -0.37
CA TYR A 354 -47.28 -13.54 0.57
C TYR A 354 -46.89 -13.24 2.04
N TYR A 355 -45.61 -13.39 2.40
CA TYR A 355 -45.16 -13.10 3.77
C TYR A 355 -45.20 -11.60 4.12
N ARG A 356 -45.07 -10.71 3.15
CA ARG A 356 -45.19 -9.25 3.36
C ARG A 356 -46.63 -8.79 3.63
N ASN A 357 -47.62 -9.58 3.22
CA ASN A 357 -49.03 -9.32 3.45
C ASN A 357 -49.58 -10.04 4.70
N GLU A 358 -48.87 -11.03 5.27
CA GLU A 358 -49.21 -11.65 6.57
C GLU A 358 -48.66 -10.85 7.77
N GLU A 359 -47.71 -9.93 7.57
CA GLU A 359 -47.15 -9.03 8.62
C GLU A 359 -47.82 -7.63 8.66
N ARG A 360 -48.96 -7.44 7.99
CA ARG A 360 -49.84 -6.26 8.10
C ARG A 360 -51.19 -6.68 8.65
#